data_AF-A0A0F9X1N3-F1
#
_entry.id   AF-A0A0F9X1N3-F1
#
_cell.length_a   1.000
_cell.length_b   1.000
_cell.length_c   1.000
_cell.angle_alpha   90.00
_cell.angle_beta   90.00
_cell.angle_gamma   90.00
#
_symmetry.space_group_name_H-M   'P 1'
#
loop_
_entity.id
_entity.type
_entity.pdbx_description
1 polymer ?
#
loop_
_entity_poly.entity_id
_entity_poly.type
_entity_poly.pdbx_seq_one_letter_code
_entity_poly.pdbx_strand_id
1 'polypeptide(L)'
;MASSIMAEITRLDLKDLRAPLAASITDVKPLSSYNWIEAPTPTIAVPGCPPLWSPLRGSRRLQKDSGLVYIAQNAARHPESPLEPLFRAVYITNPTFDIRSIDVVTDRNNVRKLLSFIDPGSLQDGLQTFTIHIEVMQNTAIFCREEAATQEYIGPQEFRGFGHEFEKAYTSNQIDGSTGHHRVISYRFGDLNFIVRHETDGYVTDTTPNSQEPGDANLSNILASLSLSPSKGLADTTPTGSKLTIRKEGLVVPPESFLEIKTRASRRPLHIRDVAPQLWLSQTPKLVRAYHTKGTFQRPEIEDVAAEIKVWEKANKDNLGKLAALIRKIIGIVKEGGGSATVNVVLSGRPCSVGALQAPDDVPAPANVKHFSRELVYLDPVTVVIRDALLHLLHDKPVFHRPAGPCHHMNSFTLPAPKALLPAAATRCTRRKRGPCRLARTVRPYVPCRGSTWPYRDPSR
;
A
#
# COMPACT_ATOMS: atom_id res chain seq x y z
N MET A 1 -10.52 14.62 -24.06
CA MET A 1 -9.21 14.94 -24.66
C MET A 1 -8.29 13.75 -24.42
N ALA A 2 -7.48 13.36 -25.40
CA ALA A 2 -6.60 12.20 -25.28
C ALA A 2 -5.47 12.53 -24.29
N SER A 3 -5.20 11.62 -23.34
CA SER A 3 -4.03 11.75 -22.48
C SER A 3 -2.77 11.63 -23.35
N SER A 4 -1.85 12.59 -23.21
CA SER A 4 -0.57 12.57 -23.94
C SER A 4 0.38 11.57 -23.29
N ILE A 5 1.00 10.72 -24.12
CA ILE A 5 2.07 9.82 -23.67
C ILE A 5 3.31 10.67 -23.42
N MET A 6 3.75 10.71 -22.17
CA MET A 6 4.98 11.40 -21.75
C MET A 6 6.21 10.64 -22.21
N ALA A 7 6.21 9.31 -22.02
CA ALA A 7 7.30 8.44 -22.44
C ALA A 7 6.83 6.99 -22.48
N GLU A 8 7.50 6.20 -23.31
CA GLU A 8 7.42 4.75 -23.32
C GLU A 8 8.80 4.18 -22.93
N ILE A 9 8.86 3.34 -21.89
CA ILE A 9 10.09 2.66 -21.47
C ILE A 9 9.99 1.19 -21.83
N THR A 10 10.89 0.71 -22.69
CA THR A 10 10.98 -0.71 -23.02
C THR A 10 12.05 -1.42 -22.17
N ARG A 11 12.01 -2.75 -22.14
CA ARG A 11 13.11 -3.54 -21.54
C ARG A 11 14.44 -3.34 -22.23
N LEU A 12 14.45 -2.97 -23.52
CA LEU A 12 15.68 -2.72 -24.26
C LEU A 12 16.36 -1.45 -23.73
N ASP A 13 15.58 -0.42 -23.42
CA ASP A 13 16.09 0.82 -22.82
C ASP A 13 16.81 0.57 -21.50
N LEU A 14 16.47 -0.51 -20.78
CA LEU A 14 17.09 -0.87 -19.51
C LEU A 14 18.42 -1.62 -19.67
N LYS A 15 18.77 -2.09 -20.88
CA LYS A 15 20.05 -2.78 -21.14
C LYS A 15 21.24 -1.81 -21.12
N ASP A 16 21.00 -0.57 -21.53
CA ASP A 16 22.03 0.45 -21.71
C ASP A 16 22.16 1.38 -20.50
N LEU A 17 21.27 1.25 -19.50
CA LEU A 17 21.34 2.04 -18.27
C LEU A 17 22.46 1.52 -17.36
N ARG A 18 23.34 2.43 -16.92
CA ARG A 18 24.32 2.14 -15.88
C ARG A 18 23.57 1.70 -14.61
N ALA A 19 23.70 0.43 -14.26
CA ALA A 19 23.25 -0.07 -12.97
C ALA A 19 24.02 0.68 -11.85
N PRO A 20 23.36 1.02 -10.73
CA PRO A 20 24.05 1.59 -9.59
C PRO A 20 25.10 0.60 -9.06
N LEU A 21 26.14 1.12 -8.38
CA LEU A 21 27.29 0.33 -7.91
C LEU A 21 26.89 -0.84 -6.99
N ALA A 22 25.76 -0.74 -6.29
CA ALA A 22 25.14 -1.81 -5.52
C ALA A 22 23.60 -1.79 -5.66
N ALA A 23 23.01 -2.94 -5.98
CA ALA A 23 21.56 -3.14 -6.07
C ALA A 23 21.06 -4.05 -4.94
N SER A 24 21.51 -3.76 -3.71
CA SER A 24 21.11 -4.47 -2.49
C SER A 24 20.28 -3.56 -1.60
N ILE A 25 19.41 -4.17 -0.78
CA ILE A 25 18.74 -3.44 0.30
C ILE A 25 19.70 -3.33 1.50
N THR A 26 19.91 -2.10 1.98
CA THR A 26 20.70 -1.77 3.17
C THR A 26 19.95 -0.83 4.10
N ASP A 27 20.47 -0.64 5.31
CA ASP A 27 19.96 0.36 6.28
C ASP A 27 18.47 0.23 6.58
N VAL A 28 18.02 -1.03 6.73
CA VAL A 28 16.63 -1.35 7.05
C VAL A 28 16.29 -0.85 8.44
N LYS A 29 15.22 -0.06 8.56
CA LYS A 29 14.69 0.45 9.83
C LYS A 29 13.18 0.26 9.89
N PRO A 30 12.64 -0.29 10.99
CA PRO A 30 11.20 -0.23 11.23
C PRO A 30 10.82 1.24 11.50
N LEU A 31 9.83 1.77 10.77
CA LEU A 31 9.33 3.13 11.01
C LEU A 31 8.05 3.13 11.84
N SER A 32 7.09 2.29 11.45
CA SER A 32 5.80 2.18 12.14
C SER A 32 5.05 0.93 11.65
N SER A 33 3.86 0.73 12.18
CA SER A 33 2.89 -0.26 11.72
C SER A 33 1.48 0.19 12.07
N TYR A 34 0.47 -0.50 11.51
CA TYR A 34 -0.91 -0.33 11.89
C TYR A 34 -1.77 -1.53 11.52
N ASN A 35 -2.90 -1.72 12.20
CA ASN A 35 -3.96 -2.64 11.76
C ASN A 35 -5.13 -1.85 11.20
N TRP A 36 -5.81 -2.40 10.20
CA TRP A 36 -7.20 -2.02 9.92
C TRP A 36 -8.14 -2.68 10.91
N ILE A 37 -9.05 -1.89 11.46
CA ILE A 37 -10.07 -2.35 12.40
C ILE A 37 -11.42 -2.39 11.69
N GLU A 38 -12.17 -3.47 11.90
CA GLU A 38 -13.56 -3.58 11.47
C GLU A 38 -14.43 -2.59 12.27
N ALA A 39 -14.90 -1.54 11.58
CA ALA A 39 -15.65 -0.46 12.17
C ALA A 39 -16.48 0.27 11.09
N PRO A 40 -17.57 0.97 11.47
CA PRO A 40 -18.39 1.73 10.52
C PRO A 40 -17.64 2.85 9.79
N THR A 41 -16.58 3.39 10.40
CA THR A 41 -15.69 4.40 9.81
C THR A 41 -14.32 3.79 9.53
N PRO A 42 -13.58 4.28 8.52
CA PRO A 42 -12.19 3.87 8.30
C PRO A 42 -11.39 4.04 9.58
N THR A 43 -10.94 2.94 10.18
CA THR A 43 -10.32 2.96 11.51
C THR A 43 -9.04 2.13 11.50
N ILE A 44 -7.96 2.70 12.03
CA ILE A 44 -6.69 2.00 12.22
C ILE A 44 -6.26 1.99 13.69
N ALA A 45 -5.54 0.95 14.09
CA ALA A 45 -4.80 0.91 15.35
C ALA A 45 -3.31 1.12 15.09
N VAL A 46 -2.67 2.02 15.82
CA VAL A 46 -1.24 2.38 15.71
C VAL A 46 -0.56 2.20 17.08
N PRO A 47 0.56 1.48 17.21
CA PRO A 47 1.32 0.84 16.13
C PRO A 47 0.64 -0.42 15.58
N GLY A 48 -0.50 -0.85 16.14
CA GLY A 48 -1.07 -2.12 15.78
C GLY A 48 -0.23 -3.30 16.28
N CYS A 49 -0.64 -4.52 15.94
CA CYS A 49 0.07 -5.76 16.22
C CYS A 49 -0.35 -6.82 15.17
N PRO A 50 0.60 -7.49 14.50
CA PRO A 50 0.27 -8.64 13.64
C PRO A 50 -0.37 -9.77 14.47
N PRO A 51 -1.10 -10.70 13.84
CA PRO A 51 -1.63 -11.84 14.56
C PRO A 51 -0.49 -12.80 14.99
N LEU A 52 -0.60 -13.34 16.19
CA LEU A 52 0.37 -14.27 16.76
C LEU A 52 0.22 -15.63 16.09
N TRP A 53 1.33 -16.22 15.65
CA TRP A 53 1.36 -17.59 15.15
C TRP A 53 0.99 -18.58 16.26
N SER A 54 -0.11 -19.30 16.05
CA SER A 54 -0.72 -20.22 17.00
C SER A 54 -1.06 -21.54 16.29
N PRO A 55 -0.05 -22.38 15.99
CA PRO A 55 -0.26 -23.57 15.18
C PRO A 55 -1.10 -24.60 15.93
N LEU A 56 -2.02 -25.22 15.22
CA LEU A 56 -2.88 -26.26 15.78
C LEU A 56 -2.11 -27.56 16.01
N ARG A 57 -2.55 -28.33 17.00
CA ARG A 57 -2.01 -29.67 17.25
C ARG A 57 -2.60 -30.65 16.22
N GLY A 58 -1.71 -31.35 15.51
CA GLY A 58 -2.09 -32.40 14.55
C GLY A 58 -2.59 -31.86 13.21
N SER A 59 -3.11 -32.79 12.40
CA SER A 59 -3.66 -32.46 11.09
C SER A 59 -5.06 -31.88 11.21
N ARG A 60 -5.38 -30.89 10.37
CA ARG A 60 -6.72 -30.28 10.34
C ARG A 60 -7.18 -30.08 8.91
N ARG A 61 -8.44 -30.44 8.66
CA ARG A 61 -9.12 -30.08 7.42
C ARG A 61 -9.80 -28.73 7.59
N LEU A 62 -9.45 -27.80 6.70
CA LEU A 62 -10.01 -26.45 6.66
C LEU A 62 -11.08 -26.34 5.58
N GLN A 63 -11.95 -25.36 5.75
CA GLN A 63 -12.89 -24.95 4.72
C GLN A 63 -12.14 -24.19 3.62
N LYS A 64 -12.72 -24.18 2.42
CA LYS A 64 -12.23 -23.36 1.32
C LYS A 64 -12.41 -21.88 1.67
N ASP A 65 -11.54 -21.05 1.12
CA ASP A 65 -11.71 -19.59 1.21
C ASP A 65 -13.07 -19.20 0.62
N SER A 66 -13.79 -18.32 1.33
CA SER A 66 -15.10 -17.84 0.92
C SER A 66 -15.37 -16.45 1.52
N GLY A 67 -16.33 -15.73 0.94
CA GLY A 67 -16.73 -14.41 1.43
C GLY A 67 -15.90 -13.28 0.82
N LEU A 68 -15.95 -12.12 1.48
CA LEU A 68 -15.29 -10.90 1.02
C LEU A 68 -13.79 -10.94 1.33
N VAL A 69 -12.97 -10.72 0.31
CA VAL A 69 -11.50 -10.64 0.40
C VAL A 69 -11.02 -9.31 -0.17
N TYR A 70 -10.03 -8.70 0.48
CA TYR A 70 -9.42 -7.47 0.00
C TYR A 70 -8.27 -7.75 -0.97
N ILE A 71 -8.35 -7.15 -2.16
CA ILE A 71 -7.22 -7.08 -3.11
C ILE A 71 -6.31 -5.90 -2.73
N ALA A 72 -6.93 -4.79 -2.30
CA ALA A 72 -6.26 -3.58 -1.84
C ALA A 72 -7.00 -2.96 -0.66
N GLN A 73 -6.80 -3.53 0.54
CA GLN A 73 -7.52 -3.15 1.76
C GLN A 73 -7.47 -1.64 2.05
N ASN A 74 -6.31 -1.01 1.90
CA ASN A 74 -6.16 0.43 2.11
C ASN A 74 -7.04 1.26 1.15
N ALA A 75 -7.09 0.89 -0.12
CA ALA A 75 -7.92 1.55 -1.12
C ALA A 75 -9.41 1.19 -0.99
N ALA A 76 -9.73 -0.01 -0.49
CA ALA A 76 -11.11 -0.42 -0.21
C ALA A 76 -11.70 0.37 0.97
N ARG A 77 -10.93 0.53 2.05
CA ARG A 77 -11.38 1.18 3.28
C ARG A 77 -11.25 2.69 3.24
N HIS A 78 -10.25 3.22 2.54
CA HIS A 78 -10.01 4.66 2.43
C HIS A 78 -9.69 5.07 0.99
N PRO A 79 -10.66 4.99 0.06
CA PRO A 79 -10.43 5.15 -1.39
C PRO A 79 -9.95 6.53 -1.80
N GLU A 80 -10.32 7.58 -1.06
CA GLU A 80 -9.92 8.97 -1.37
C GLU A 80 -8.46 9.25 -1.00
N SER A 81 -7.88 8.49 -0.07
CA SER A 81 -6.49 8.68 0.40
C SER A 81 -5.86 7.36 0.88
N PRO A 82 -5.60 6.38 -0.02
CA PRO A 82 -5.13 5.05 0.36
C PRO A 82 -3.76 5.03 1.07
N LEU A 83 -2.98 6.10 0.98
CA LEU A 83 -1.67 6.24 1.64
C LEU A 83 -1.73 7.03 2.95
N GLU A 84 -2.83 7.71 3.27
CA GLU A 84 -2.96 8.45 4.53
C GLU A 84 -2.63 7.60 5.79
N PRO A 85 -3.10 6.34 5.93
CA PRO A 85 -2.77 5.50 7.09
C PRO A 85 -1.26 5.31 7.31
N LEU A 86 -0.48 5.21 6.22
CA LEU A 86 0.97 5.10 6.27
C LEU A 86 1.58 6.34 6.92
N PHE A 87 1.24 7.53 6.42
CA PHE A 87 1.79 8.79 6.93
C PHE A 87 1.36 9.05 8.38
N ARG A 88 0.07 8.81 8.69
CA ARG A 88 -0.45 8.94 10.06
C ARG A 88 0.29 8.02 11.03
N ALA A 89 0.49 6.75 10.66
CA ALA A 89 1.21 5.81 11.51
C ALA A 89 2.67 6.23 11.73
N VAL A 90 3.36 6.73 10.69
CA VAL A 90 4.74 7.21 10.83
C VAL A 90 4.84 8.41 11.76
N TYR A 91 4.01 9.44 11.58
CA TYR A 91 4.07 10.67 12.39
C TYR A 91 3.52 10.50 13.81
N ILE A 92 2.66 9.51 14.07
CA ILE A 92 2.28 9.15 15.44
C ILE A 92 3.43 8.48 16.17
N THR A 93 4.15 7.58 15.51
CA THR A 93 5.29 6.86 16.10
C THR A 93 6.53 7.76 16.23
N ASN A 94 6.78 8.62 15.24
CA ASN A 94 7.87 9.58 15.24
C ASN A 94 7.39 10.95 14.71
N PRO A 95 6.91 11.84 15.59
CA PRO A 95 6.43 13.18 15.21
C PRO A 95 7.48 14.06 14.52
N THR A 96 8.77 13.77 14.75
CA THR A 96 9.91 14.53 14.18
C THR A 96 10.47 13.90 12.90
N PHE A 97 9.79 12.92 12.31
CA PHE A 97 10.27 12.22 11.12
C PHE A 97 10.45 13.17 9.92
N ASP A 98 11.67 13.23 9.38
CA ASP A 98 11.97 14.07 8.22
C ASP A 98 11.73 13.33 6.90
N ILE A 99 10.53 13.48 6.35
CA ILE A 99 10.16 12.91 5.05
C ILE A 99 10.98 13.46 3.88
N ARG A 100 11.61 14.64 4.01
CA ARG A 100 12.40 15.26 2.92
C ARG A 100 13.67 14.47 2.59
N SER A 101 14.09 13.60 3.51
CA SER A 101 15.20 12.66 3.32
C SER A 101 14.81 11.41 2.52
N ILE A 102 13.54 11.25 2.16
CA ILE A 102 12.99 10.09 1.48
C ILE A 102 12.79 10.40 0.00
N ASP A 103 13.29 9.52 -0.86
CA ASP A 103 13.17 9.65 -2.30
C ASP A 103 11.91 8.95 -2.83
N VAL A 104 11.50 7.82 -2.23
CA VAL A 104 10.36 7.02 -2.70
C VAL A 104 9.48 6.55 -1.54
N VAL A 105 8.19 6.84 -1.59
CA VAL A 105 7.15 6.25 -0.72
C VAL A 105 6.28 5.33 -1.56
N THR A 106 6.15 4.06 -1.18
CA THR A 106 5.44 3.08 -2.02
C THR A 106 4.85 1.91 -1.23
N ASP A 107 3.91 1.21 -1.86
CA ASP A 107 3.54 -0.14 -1.45
C ASP A 107 4.55 -1.16 -2.00
N ARG A 108 4.88 -2.19 -1.22
CA ARG A 108 5.72 -3.31 -1.69
C ARG A 108 5.19 -3.95 -2.97
N ASN A 109 3.87 -3.95 -3.17
CA ASN A 109 3.24 -4.50 -4.37
C ASN A 109 3.66 -3.76 -5.65
N ASN A 110 3.83 -2.44 -5.61
CA ASN A 110 4.28 -1.65 -6.76
C ASN A 110 5.69 -2.06 -7.17
N VAL A 111 6.60 -2.16 -6.22
CA VAL A 111 7.99 -2.58 -6.49
C VAL A 111 8.04 -4.02 -7.01
N ARG A 112 7.23 -4.91 -6.44
CA ARG A 112 7.10 -6.31 -6.93
C ARG A 112 6.58 -6.36 -8.37
N LYS A 113 5.56 -5.56 -8.71
CA LYS A 113 5.00 -5.46 -10.06
C LYS A 113 6.05 -4.89 -11.04
N LEU A 114 6.80 -3.85 -10.66
CA LEU A 114 7.92 -3.33 -11.46
C LEU A 114 9.06 -4.34 -11.65
N LEU A 115 9.37 -5.15 -10.64
CA LEU A 115 10.34 -6.24 -10.77
C LEU A 115 9.85 -7.31 -11.76
N SER A 116 8.56 -7.64 -11.75
CA SER A 116 7.99 -8.57 -12.74
C SER A 116 8.01 -8.04 -14.17
N PHE A 117 7.99 -6.72 -14.34
CA PHE A 117 8.22 -6.12 -15.65
C PHE A 117 9.64 -6.42 -16.13
N ILE A 118 10.64 -6.48 -15.26
CA ILE A 118 12.04 -6.78 -15.62
C ILE A 118 12.24 -8.27 -15.85
N ASP A 119 11.70 -9.10 -14.96
CA ASP A 119 11.74 -10.55 -15.03
C ASP A 119 10.33 -11.17 -15.04
N PRO A 120 9.72 -11.31 -16.23
CA PRO A 120 8.43 -11.98 -16.42
C PRO A 120 8.33 -13.37 -15.83
N GLY A 121 9.45 -14.11 -15.77
CA GLY A 121 9.49 -15.47 -15.27
C GLY A 121 9.33 -15.56 -13.75
N SER A 122 9.42 -14.42 -13.05
CA SER A 122 9.30 -14.35 -11.59
C SER A 122 7.85 -14.38 -11.06
N LEU A 123 6.83 -14.26 -11.92
CA LEU A 123 5.43 -14.32 -11.51
C LEU A 123 4.80 -15.69 -11.77
N GLN A 124 4.16 -16.27 -10.74
CA GLN A 124 3.30 -17.45 -10.89
C GLN A 124 1.92 -17.11 -11.48
N ASP A 125 1.43 -15.87 -11.32
CA ASP A 125 0.03 -15.48 -11.60
C ASP A 125 -0.20 -14.84 -12.99
N GLY A 126 0.77 -14.99 -13.90
CA GLY A 126 0.67 -14.48 -15.26
C GLY A 126 0.95 -12.98 -15.37
N LEU A 127 1.17 -12.54 -16.61
CA LEU A 127 1.52 -11.18 -16.96
C LEU A 127 0.27 -10.29 -16.97
N GLN A 128 -0.08 -9.73 -15.82
CA GLN A 128 -1.19 -8.77 -15.71
C GLN A 128 -0.69 -7.34 -15.91
N THR A 129 -1.41 -6.58 -16.71
CA THR A 129 -1.21 -5.13 -16.80
C THR A 129 -1.53 -4.48 -15.47
N PHE A 130 -0.76 -3.48 -15.07
CA PHE A 130 -0.99 -2.76 -13.81
C PHE A 130 -0.74 -1.27 -13.96
N THR A 131 -1.38 -0.52 -13.08
CA THR A 131 -1.34 0.94 -13.09
C THR A 131 -0.83 1.47 -11.74
N ILE A 132 0.06 2.45 -11.81
CA ILE A 132 0.63 3.14 -10.66
C ILE A 132 0.47 4.64 -10.91
N HIS A 133 -0.22 5.34 -10.01
CA HIS A 133 -0.17 6.80 -9.98
C HIS A 133 1.08 7.24 -9.24
N ILE A 134 1.80 8.19 -9.82
CA ILE A 134 3.03 8.71 -9.27
C ILE A 134 2.92 10.22 -9.16
N GLU A 135 3.15 10.73 -7.96
CA GLU A 135 3.31 12.16 -7.72
C GLU A 135 4.71 12.43 -7.17
N VAL A 136 5.41 13.39 -7.76
CA VAL A 136 6.75 13.82 -7.35
C VAL A 136 6.62 15.21 -6.74
N MET A 137 6.81 15.29 -5.43
CA MET A 137 6.83 16.54 -4.69
C MET A 137 8.26 16.84 -4.26
N GLN A 138 8.85 17.89 -4.84
CA GLN A 138 10.26 18.24 -4.66
C GLN A 138 11.20 17.08 -5.04
N ASN A 139 11.64 16.30 -4.04
CA ASN A 139 12.54 15.17 -4.20
C ASN A 139 11.87 13.83 -3.85
N THR A 140 10.67 13.83 -3.27
CA THR A 140 9.97 12.61 -2.86
C THR A 140 8.94 12.21 -3.90
N ALA A 141 9.07 10.98 -4.40
CA ALA A 141 8.09 10.36 -5.29
C ALA A 141 7.17 9.42 -4.52
N ILE A 142 5.86 9.59 -4.66
CA ILE A 142 4.83 8.80 -4.00
C ILE A 142 4.18 7.89 -5.05
N PHE A 143 4.27 6.59 -4.85
CA PHE A 143 3.75 5.57 -5.78
C PHE A 143 2.49 4.96 -5.18
N CYS A 144 1.33 5.33 -5.70
CA CYS A 144 0.04 4.78 -5.30
C CYS A 144 -0.43 3.74 -6.33
N ARG A 145 -0.70 2.51 -5.89
CA ARG A 145 -1.25 1.49 -6.78
C ARG A 145 -2.69 1.81 -7.16
N GLU A 146 -3.06 1.50 -8.38
CA GLU A 146 -4.45 1.42 -8.84
C GLU A 146 -4.76 -0.04 -9.20
N GLU A 147 -5.83 -0.59 -8.62
CA GLU A 147 -6.32 -1.93 -8.92
C GLU A 147 -7.71 -1.82 -9.54
N ALA A 148 -8.01 -2.66 -10.55
CA ALA A 148 -9.33 -2.67 -11.20
C ALA A 148 -10.48 -2.99 -10.22
N ALA A 149 -10.17 -3.74 -9.16
CA ALA A 149 -11.05 -3.97 -8.02
C ALA A 149 -10.22 -3.94 -6.74
N THR A 150 -10.77 -3.36 -5.68
CA THR A 150 -10.12 -3.29 -4.36
C THR A 150 -10.52 -4.45 -3.45
N GLN A 151 -11.60 -5.16 -3.80
CA GLN A 151 -12.14 -6.30 -3.09
C GLN A 151 -12.78 -7.29 -4.10
N GLU A 152 -12.82 -8.55 -3.72
CA GLU A 152 -13.55 -9.60 -4.45
C GLU A 152 -14.41 -10.42 -3.48
N TYR A 153 -15.44 -11.06 -4.01
CA TYR A 153 -16.29 -11.98 -3.25
C TYR A 153 -16.12 -13.39 -3.79
N ILE A 154 -15.64 -14.29 -2.94
CA ILE A 154 -15.45 -15.69 -3.29
C ILE A 154 -16.74 -16.44 -2.98
N GLY A 155 -17.43 -16.89 -4.03
CA GLY A 155 -18.70 -17.59 -3.89
C GLY A 155 -18.56 -18.98 -3.23
N PRO A 156 -19.61 -19.52 -2.59
CA PRO A 156 -19.55 -20.83 -1.93
C PRO A 156 -19.15 -22.01 -2.83
N GLN A 157 -19.40 -21.90 -4.13
CA GLN A 157 -19.04 -22.90 -5.14
C GLN A 157 -17.73 -22.60 -5.87
N GLU A 158 -17.17 -21.41 -5.65
CA GLU A 158 -15.90 -20.99 -6.24
C GLU A 158 -14.74 -21.55 -5.41
N PHE A 159 -13.63 -21.87 -6.08
CA PHE A 159 -12.43 -22.32 -5.38
C PHE A 159 -11.25 -21.42 -5.72
N ARG A 160 -10.83 -20.64 -4.72
CA ARG A 160 -9.61 -19.81 -4.79
C ARG A 160 -8.45 -20.41 -4.01
N GLY A 161 -8.74 -21.11 -2.92
CA GLY A 161 -7.71 -21.71 -2.09
C GLY A 161 -8.21 -22.04 -0.70
N PHE A 162 -7.25 -22.09 0.21
CA PHE A 162 -7.43 -22.31 1.65
C PHE A 162 -6.59 -21.30 2.46
N GLY A 163 -6.06 -20.25 1.83
CA GLY A 163 -5.05 -19.37 2.42
C GLY A 163 -5.62 -18.54 3.57
N HIS A 164 -6.73 -17.87 3.32
CA HIS A 164 -7.39 -17.02 4.30
C HIS A 164 -7.95 -17.84 5.47
N GLU A 165 -8.58 -18.98 5.20
CA GLU A 165 -9.06 -19.88 6.26
C GLU A 165 -7.91 -20.53 7.03
N PHE A 166 -6.74 -20.73 6.39
CA PHE A 166 -5.54 -21.19 7.07
C PHE A 166 -4.99 -20.14 8.03
N GLU A 167 -4.82 -18.90 7.58
CA GLU A 167 -4.38 -17.80 8.44
C GLU A 167 -5.29 -17.64 9.66
N LYS A 168 -6.62 -17.57 9.46
CA LYS A 168 -7.60 -17.51 10.55
C LYS A 168 -7.49 -18.65 11.55
N ALA A 169 -7.13 -19.85 11.09
CA ALA A 169 -7.06 -21.04 11.94
C ALA A 169 -5.72 -21.23 12.64
N TYR A 170 -4.64 -20.65 12.10
CA TYR A 170 -3.27 -20.84 12.58
C TYR A 170 -2.63 -19.58 13.16
N THR A 171 -3.35 -18.45 13.19
CA THR A 171 -2.93 -17.24 13.89
C THR A 171 -4.04 -16.73 14.81
N SER A 172 -3.66 -15.91 15.78
CA SER A 172 -4.56 -15.30 16.75
C SER A 172 -4.38 -13.78 16.74
N ASN A 173 -5.43 -13.03 16.39
CA ASN A 173 -5.42 -11.57 16.45
C ASN A 173 -5.11 -11.09 17.87
N GLN A 174 -4.20 -10.12 17.98
CA GLN A 174 -3.84 -9.50 19.28
C GLN A 174 -4.63 -8.20 19.54
N ILE A 175 -5.36 -7.72 18.53
CA ILE A 175 -6.21 -6.53 18.59
C ILE A 175 -7.60 -6.92 18.12
N ASP A 176 -8.62 -6.50 18.88
CA ASP A 176 -10.01 -6.81 18.56
C ASP A 176 -10.44 -6.12 17.26
N GLY A 177 -11.21 -6.84 16.45
CA GLY A 177 -11.63 -6.37 15.12
C GLY A 177 -10.51 -6.20 14.10
N SER A 178 -9.27 -6.65 14.35
CA SER A 178 -8.19 -6.59 13.36
C SER A 178 -8.52 -7.38 12.08
N THR A 179 -8.37 -6.74 10.93
CA THR A 179 -8.63 -7.33 9.60
C THR A 179 -7.42 -7.36 8.68
N GLY A 180 -6.27 -6.86 9.13
CA GLY A 180 -5.02 -6.86 8.36
C GLY A 180 -4.00 -5.95 9.02
N HIS A 181 -2.75 -6.43 9.12
CA HIS A 181 -1.64 -5.70 9.74
C HIS A 181 -0.66 -5.23 8.67
N HIS A 182 -0.33 -3.94 8.67
CA HIS A 182 0.57 -3.30 7.71
C HIS A 182 1.79 -2.77 8.44
N ARG A 183 2.98 -3.17 7.99
CA ARG A 183 4.26 -2.60 8.43
C ARG A 183 4.66 -1.46 7.49
N VAL A 184 5.35 -0.47 8.05
CA VAL A 184 6.01 0.61 7.33
C VAL A 184 7.49 0.57 7.70
N ILE A 185 8.33 0.25 6.73
CA ILE A 185 9.79 0.16 6.90
C ILE A 185 10.48 1.17 5.99
N SER A 186 11.68 1.61 6.36
CA SER A 186 12.57 2.33 5.47
C SER A 186 13.82 1.54 5.18
N TYR A 187 14.38 1.72 3.99
CA TYR A 187 15.68 1.16 3.63
C TYR A 187 16.31 1.95 2.47
N ARG A 188 17.60 1.72 2.22
CA ARG A 188 18.28 2.19 1.01
C ARG A 188 18.27 1.10 -0.05
N PHE A 189 17.99 1.48 -1.29
CA PHE A 189 18.08 0.60 -2.45
C PHE A 189 18.39 1.40 -3.71
N GLY A 190 19.44 1.02 -4.44
CA GLY A 190 19.77 1.66 -5.71
C GLY A 190 19.98 3.17 -5.60
N ASP A 191 20.70 3.60 -4.56
CA ASP A 191 20.98 5.00 -4.21
C ASP A 191 19.77 5.86 -3.82
N LEU A 192 18.59 5.24 -3.63
CA LEU A 192 17.38 5.91 -3.17
C LEU A 192 17.02 5.46 -1.76
N ASN A 193 16.48 6.39 -0.96
CA ASN A 193 15.89 6.12 0.34
C ASN A 193 14.40 5.82 0.15
N PHE A 194 13.98 4.62 0.54
CA PHE A 194 12.60 4.16 0.44
C PHE A 194 11.88 4.24 1.78
N ILE A 195 10.58 4.51 1.72
CA ILE A 195 9.56 4.02 2.65
C ILE A 195 8.71 3.00 1.91
N VAL A 196 8.57 1.81 2.49
CA VAL A 196 7.76 0.73 1.94
C VAL A 196 6.72 0.28 2.95
N ARG A 197 5.46 0.29 2.53
CA ARG A 197 4.36 -0.33 3.25
C ARG A 197 4.07 -1.73 2.71
N HIS A 198 3.81 -2.68 3.59
CA HIS A 198 3.32 -4.00 3.22
C HIS A 198 2.47 -4.65 4.31
N GLU A 199 1.52 -5.50 3.91
CA GLU A 199 0.84 -6.41 4.82
C GLU A 199 1.82 -7.45 5.38
N THR A 200 1.58 -7.90 6.61
CA THR A 200 2.32 -8.99 7.26
C THR A 200 1.37 -10.00 7.89
N ASP A 201 1.57 -11.28 7.58
CA ASP A 201 0.64 -12.35 7.92
C ASP A 201 0.69 -12.76 9.39
N GLY A 202 1.82 -12.55 10.08
CA GLY A 202 1.93 -12.85 11.50
C GLY A 202 3.32 -12.67 12.09
N TYR A 203 3.45 -13.07 13.35
CA TYR A 203 4.73 -13.11 14.06
C TYR A 203 4.82 -14.31 15.02
N VAL A 204 6.03 -14.63 15.43
CA VAL A 204 6.33 -15.66 16.46
C VAL A 204 6.99 -15.02 17.68
N THR A 205 6.72 -15.58 18.85
CA THR A 205 7.44 -15.28 20.09
C THR A 205 8.47 -16.37 20.38
N ASP A 206 9.56 -16.03 21.05
CA ASP A 206 10.62 -17.00 21.41
C ASP A 206 10.10 -18.17 22.28
N THR A 207 8.91 -18.03 22.87
CA THR A 207 8.19 -19.07 23.61
C THR A 207 7.49 -20.12 22.73
N THR A 208 7.43 -19.97 21.40
CA THR A 208 6.87 -21.04 20.56
C THR A 208 7.83 -22.22 20.56
N PRO A 209 7.49 -23.37 21.18
CA PRO A 209 8.48 -24.41 21.42
C PRO A 209 8.85 -25.07 20.09
N ASN A 210 10.07 -24.81 19.62
CA ASN A 210 10.86 -25.91 19.09
C ASN A 210 11.08 -26.85 20.27
N SER A 211 10.70 -28.11 20.10
CA SER A 211 10.86 -29.18 21.06
C SER A 211 12.24 -29.15 21.75
N GLN A 212 12.30 -28.70 23.00
CA GLN A 212 13.08 -29.25 24.12
C GLN A 212 12.89 -28.39 25.40
N GLU A 213 13.02 -29.07 26.54
CA GLU A 213 12.72 -28.77 27.95
C GLU A 213 12.80 -27.32 28.51
N PRO A 214 12.09 -27.03 29.64
CA PRO A 214 11.97 -25.69 30.19
C PRO A 214 13.23 -25.27 30.97
N GLY A 215 13.98 -24.31 30.41
CA GLY A 215 15.03 -23.58 31.12
C GLY A 215 14.56 -22.19 31.56
N ASP A 216 14.95 -21.79 32.78
CA ASP A 216 14.56 -20.61 33.58
C ASP A 216 14.79 -19.20 32.97
N ALA A 217 14.93 -19.05 31.65
CA ALA A 217 15.28 -17.78 31.00
C ALA A 217 14.10 -16.87 30.62
N ASN A 218 12.85 -17.18 31.01
CA ASN A 218 11.66 -16.56 30.39
C ASN A 218 10.78 -15.69 31.29
N LEU A 219 11.24 -15.32 32.48
CA LEU A 219 10.44 -14.48 33.39
C LEU A 219 10.43 -13.00 32.95
N SER A 220 11.49 -12.51 32.31
CA SER A 220 11.61 -11.12 31.85
C SER A 220 10.67 -10.78 30.68
N ASN A 221 10.51 -11.68 29.70
CA ASN A 221 9.57 -11.50 28.60
C ASN A 221 8.11 -11.64 29.04
N ILE A 222 7.85 -12.49 30.03
CA ILE A 222 6.53 -12.61 30.67
C ILE A 222 6.22 -11.38 31.53
N LEU A 223 7.20 -10.81 32.23
CA LEU A 223 7.00 -9.56 32.99
C LEU A 223 6.79 -8.34 32.09
N ALA A 224 7.42 -8.31 30.91
CA ALA A 224 7.17 -7.30 29.88
C ALA A 224 5.76 -7.43 29.27
N SER A 225 5.23 -8.64 29.13
CA SER A 225 3.85 -8.86 28.65
C SER A 225 2.79 -8.67 29.75
N LEU A 226 3.14 -8.87 31.02
CA LEU A 226 2.29 -8.61 32.19
C LEU A 226 2.21 -7.13 32.59
N SER A 227 3.13 -6.27 32.11
CA SER A 227 3.11 -4.82 32.36
C SER A 227 2.14 -4.05 31.46
N LEU A 228 1.26 -4.74 30.74
CA LEU A 228 0.18 -4.12 29.97
C LEU A 228 -1.07 -4.02 30.86
N SER A 229 -1.16 -2.91 31.59
CA SER A 229 -2.48 -2.42 31.98
C SER A 229 -3.29 -2.28 30.68
N PRO A 230 -4.50 -2.85 30.55
CA PRO A 230 -5.33 -2.56 29.40
C PRO A 230 -5.56 -1.05 29.39
N SER A 231 -5.08 -0.35 28.39
CA SER A 231 -5.49 1.03 28.13
C SER A 231 -6.92 1.01 27.60
N LYS A 232 -7.87 0.47 28.39
CA LYS A 232 -9.28 0.78 28.28
C LYS A 232 -9.40 2.29 28.55
N GLY A 233 -9.41 3.08 27.48
CA GLY A 233 -9.79 4.48 27.58
C GLY A 233 -8.97 5.51 26.80
N LEU A 234 -8.07 5.13 25.88
CA LEU A 234 -7.55 6.17 24.97
C LEU A 234 -8.59 6.43 23.87
N ALA A 235 -9.14 7.64 23.86
CA ALA A 235 -10.16 8.06 22.93
C ALA A 235 -9.68 7.90 21.48
N ASP A 236 -10.52 7.32 20.64
CA ASP A 236 -10.39 7.34 19.19
C ASP A 236 -10.14 8.79 18.75
N THR A 237 -9.04 9.01 18.03
CA THR A 237 -8.72 10.34 17.48
C THR A 237 -9.05 10.35 16.00
N THR A 238 -9.93 11.25 15.58
CA THR A 238 -10.16 11.55 14.16
C THR A 238 -9.51 12.90 13.86
N PRO A 239 -8.40 12.94 13.10
CA PRO A 239 -7.74 14.20 12.76
C PRO A 239 -8.68 15.13 11.98
N THR A 240 -8.59 16.44 12.22
CA THR A 240 -9.40 17.44 11.52
C THR A 240 -9.29 17.28 10.00
N GLY A 241 -10.44 17.15 9.33
CA GLY A 241 -10.52 17.02 7.87
C GLY A 241 -10.21 15.62 7.30
N SER A 242 -9.89 14.64 8.16
CA SER A 242 -9.75 13.24 7.77
C SER A 242 -11.00 12.43 8.11
N LYS A 243 -11.30 11.41 7.29
CA LYS A 243 -12.30 10.37 7.58
C LYS A 243 -11.70 9.19 8.36
N LEU A 244 -10.38 9.19 8.55
CA LEU A 244 -9.64 8.13 9.20
C LEU A 244 -9.63 8.33 10.72
N THR A 245 -10.19 7.37 11.44
CA THR A 245 -10.13 7.27 12.89
C THR A 245 -8.89 6.47 13.30
N ILE A 246 -8.21 6.92 14.34
CA ILE A 246 -6.97 6.33 14.82
C ILE A 246 -7.11 5.94 16.29
N ARG A 247 -6.78 4.69 16.59
CA ARG A 247 -6.65 4.14 17.94
C ARG A 247 -5.18 3.97 18.27
N LYS A 248 -4.78 4.32 19.50
CA LYS A 248 -3.45 3.96 19.99
C LYS A 248 -3.55 2.62 20.70
N GLU A 249 -3.30 1.56 19.96
CA GLU A 249 -3.48 0.18 20.41
C GLU A 249 -2.50 -0.72 19.65
N GLY A 250 -2.03 -1.78 20.31
CA GLY A 250 -1.08 -2.73 19.77
C GLY A 250 0.30 -2.70 20.43
N LEU A 251 1.24 -3.41 19.81
CA LEU A 251 2.57 -3.67 20.35
C LEU A 251 3.59 -3.62 19.23
N VAL A 252 4.75 -3.03 19.52
CA VAL A 252 5.90 -3.07 18.60
C VAL A 252 6.51 -4.46 18.65
N VAL A 253 6.53 -5.14 17.50
CA VAL A 253 7.08 -6.50 17.36
C VAL A 253 8.51 -6.43 16.79
N PRO A 254 9.47 -7.21 17.32
CA PRO A 254 10.83 -7.25 16.80
C PRO A 254 10.88 -7.68 15.32
N PRO A 255 11.72 -7.04 14.47
CA PRO A 255 11.82 -7.36 13.05
C PRO A 255 12.09 -8.84 12.72
N GLU A 256 12.86 -9.53 13.57
CA GLU A 256 13.21 -10.93 13.45
C GLU A 256 12.02 -11.87 13.65
N SER A 257 10.95 -11.43 14.33
CA SER A 257 9.80 -12.25 14.68
C SER A 257 8.76 -12.38 13.58
N PHE A 258 8.76 -11.48 12.58
CA PHE A 258 7.74 -11.48 11.53
C PHE A 258 7.88 -12.67 10.60
N LEU A 259 6.73 -13.20 10.17
CA LEU A 259 6.66 -14.29 9.21
C LEU A 259 5.65 -14.01 8.10
N GLU A 260 5.89 -14.68 6.98
CA GLU A 260 4.98 -14.82 5.86
C GLU A 260 4.41 -16.24 5.86
N ILE A 261 3.13 -16.38 5.52
CA ILE A 261 2.44 -17.66 5.42
C ILE A 261 2.10 -17.92 3.95
N LYS A 262 2.45 -19.12 3.45
CA LYS A 262 2.06 -19.57 2.12
C LYS A 262 1.43 -20.95 2.17
N THR A 263 0.17 -21.04 1.72
CA THR A 263 -0.48 -22.33 1.51
C THR A 263 -0.23 -22.86 0.09
N ARG A 264 0.04 -24.16 -0.04
CA ARG A 264 0.14 -24.85 -1.34
C ARG A 264 -0.43 -26.26 -1.27
N ALA A 265 -0.94 -26.76 -2.39
CA ALA A 265 -1.24 -28.18 -2.51
C ALA A 265 0.06 -29.00 -2.42
N SER A 266 0.09 -30.10 -1.67
CA SER A 266 1.32 -30.88 -1.44
C SER A 266 2.01 -31.36 -2.72
N ARG A 267 1.25 -31.55 -3.80
CA ARG A 267 1.76 -31.90 -5.15
C ARG A 267 2.44 -30.76 -5.91
N ARG A 268 2.49 -29.55 -5.35
CA ARG A 268 3.06 -28.33 -5.95
C ARG A 268 3.93 -27.63 -4.89
N PRO A 269 5.15 -28.12 -4.64
CA PRO A 269 6.05 -27.50 -3.67
C PRO A 269 6.35 -26.04 -4.06
N LEU A 270 6.49 -25.18 -3.04
CA LEU A 270 6.86 -23.78 -3.23
C LEU A 270 8.39 -23.66 -3.15
N HIS A 271 9.01 -23.13 -4.20
CA HIS A 271 10.44 -22.88 -4.17
C HIS A 271 10.71 -21.48 -3.60
N ILE A 272 11.83 -21.32 -2.89
CA ILE A 272 12.20 -20.02 -2.31
C ILE A 272 12.24 -18.91 -3.35
N ARG A 273 12.73 -19.19 -4.57
CA ARG A 273 12.78 -18.22 -5.68
C ARG A 273 11.43 -17.60 -6.04
N ASP A 274 10.33 -18.32 -5.78
CA ASP A 274 8.98 -17.90 -6.15
C ASP A 274 8.39 -16.90 -5.12
N VAL A 275 8.97 -16.84 -3.92
CA VAL A 275 8.51 -16.03 -2.77
C VAL A 275 9.58 -15.03 -2.29
N ALA A 276 10.85 -15.27 -2.61
CA ALA A 276 11.98 -14.43 -2.26
C ALA A 276 11.81 -12.96 -2.68
N PRO A 277 11.29 -12.60 -3.87
CA PRO A 277 11.06 -11.19 -4.20
C PRO A 277 10.16 -10.47 -3.18
N GLN A 278 9.13 -11.16 -2.70
CA GLN A 278 8.19 -10.63 -1.70
C GLN A 278 8.86 -10.49 -0.34
N LEU A 279 9.61 -11.50 0.10
CA LEU A 279 10.30 -11.49 1.40
C LEU A 279 11.45 -10.49 1.42
N TRP A 280 12.19 -10.38 0.32
CA TRP A 280 13.27 -9.40 0.14
C TRP A 280 12.72 -7.97 0.21
N LEU A 281 11.64 -7.65 -0.50
CA LEU A 281 11.07 -6.28 -0.43
C LEU A 281 10.47 -5.93 0.94
N SER A 282 9.97 -6.92 1.68
CA SER A 282 9.38 -6.72 3.02
C SER A 282 10.37 -6.88 4.16
N GLN A 283 11.59 -7.35 3.87
CA GLN A 283 12.59 -7.74 4.87
C GLN A 283 11.97 -8.66 5.94
N THR A 284 11.20 -9.65 5.50
CA THR A 284 10.54 -10.65 6.36
C THR A 284 11.41 -11.91 6.39
N PRO A 285 12.00 -12.27 7.55
CA PRO A 285 13.01 -13.33 7.63
C PRO A 285 12.41 -14.74 7.68
N LYS A 286 11.19 -14.90 8.19
CA LYS A 286 10.58 -16.20 8.42
C LYS A 286 9.48 -16.51 7.39
N LEU A 287 9.40 -17.77 7.00
CA LEU A 287 8.40 -18.28 6.06
C LEU A 287 7.76 -19.55 6.64
N VAL A 288 6.44 -19.63 6.56
CA VAL A 288 5.67 -20.84 6.84
C VAL A 288 5.13 -21.39 5.53
N ARG A 289 5.57 -22.59 5.14
CA ARG A 289 5.04 -23.31 3.97
C ARG A 289 4.01 -24.35 4.43
N ALA A 290 2.74 -23.99 4.33
CA ALA A 290 1.62 -24.84 4.71
C ALA A 290 1.14 -25.69 3.53
N TYR A 291 1.51 -26.98 3.53
CA TYR A 291 1.10 -27.92 2.49
C TYR A 291 -0.20 -28.66 2.84
N HIS A 292 -1.08 -28.82 1.84
CA HIS A 292 -2.34 -29.53 2.03
C HIS A 292 -2.67 -30.57 0.96
N THR A 293 -3.42 -31.60 1.38
CA THR A 293 -4.12 -32.54 0.49
C THR A 293 -5.62 -32.31 0.63
N LYS A 294 -6.25 -31.74 -0.41
CA LYS A 294 -7.70 -31.43 -0.45
C LYS A 294 -8.20 -30.65 0.80
N GLY A 295 -7.44 -29.65 1.23
CA GLY A 295 -7.74 -28.81 2.41
C GLY A 295 -7.32 -29.40 3.75
N THR A 296 -6.73 -30.60 3.78
CA THR A 296 -6.16 -31.19 5.00
C THR A 296 -4.69 -30.78 5.11
N PHE A 297 -4.38 -29.98 6.12
CA PHE A 297 -3.04 -29.48 6.42
C PHE A 297 -2.39 -30.33 7.51
N GLN A 298 -1.09 -30.57 7.34
CA GLN A 298 -0.24 -31.00 8.45
C GLN A 298 0.25 -29.76 9.22
N ARG A 299 0.81 -29.97 10.41
CA ARG A 299 1.48 -28.87 11.14
C ARG A 299 2.68 -28.41 10.31
N PRO A 300 2.70 -27.16 9.83
CA PRO A 300 3.85 -26.66 9.10
C PRO A 300 4.95 -26.20 10.05
N GLU A 301 6.15 -26.11 9.52
CA GLU A 301 7.32 -25.58 10.21
C GLU A 301 7.48 -24.09 9.93
N ILE A 302 8.18 -23.40 10.83
CA ILE A 302 8.64 -22.03 10.64
C ILE A 302 10.07 -22.13 10.13
N GLU A 303 10.31 -21.69 8.90
CA GLU A 303 11.62 -21.67 8.27
C GLU A 303 12.22 -20.26 8.43
N ASP A 304 13.42 -20.13 8.99
CA ASP A 304 14.22 -18.92 8.85
C ASP A 304 14.93 -18.96 7.49
N VAL A 305 14.48 -18.09 6.58
CA VAL A 305 14.92 -18.07 5.18
C VAL A 305 15.77 -16.84 4.86
N ALA A 306 16.25 -16.10 5.86
CA ALA A 306 17.03 -14.88 5.67
C ALA A 306 18.30 -15.13 4.83
N ALA A 307 18.99 -16.26 5.07
CA ALA A 307 20.16 -16.65 4.30
C ALA A 307 19.82 -16.98 2.84
N GLU A 308 18.70 -17.68 2.59
CA GLU A 308 18.27 -18.00 1.23
C GLU A 308 17.84 -16.76 0.45
N ILE A 309 17.21 -15.78 1.11
CA ILE A 309 16.89 -14.47 0.52
C ILE A 309 18.17 -13.76 0.06
N LYS A 310 19.26 -13.82 0.85
CA LYS A 310 20.56 -13.24 0.48
C LYS A 310 21.21 -13.95 -0.70
N VAL A 311 21.08 -15.28 -0.78
CA VAL A 311 21.51 -16.05 -1.96
C VAL A 311 20.71 -15.63 -3.19
N TRP A 312 19.39 -15.49 -3.06
CA TRP A 312 18.52 -15.02 -4.15
C TRP A 312 18.87 -13.59 -4.59
N GLU A 313 19.11 -12.66 -3.66
CA GLU A 313 19.53 -11.27 -3.95
C GLU A 313 20.80 -11.26 -4.80
N LYS A 314 21.82 -12.04 -4.40
CA LYS A 314 23.10 -12.15 -5.15
C LYS A 314 22.89 -12.72 -6.55
N ALA A 315 22.05 -13.74 -6.68
CA ALA A 315 21.73 -14.35 -7.97
C ALA A 315 20.93 -13.42 -8.90
N ASN A 316 20.19 -12.45 -8.35
CA ASN A 316 19.34 -11.53 -9.09
C ASN A 316 19.91 -10.11 -9.24
N LYS A 317 21.18 -9.88 -8.88
CA LYS A 317 21.82 -8.56 -8.84
C LYS A 317 21.60 -7.71 -10.10
N ASP A 318 21.61 -8.32 -11.29
CA ASP A 318 21.46 -7.60 -12.56
C ASP A 318 20.01 -7.14 -12.77
N ASN A 319 19.03 -7.97 -12.38
CA ASN A 319 17.62 -7.62 -12.43
C ASN A 319 17.28 -6.54 -11.38
N LEU A 320 17.89 -6.63 -10.19
CA LEU A 320 17.75 -5.60 -9.16
C LEU A 320 18.40 -4.27 -9.60
N GLY A 321 19.53 -4.32 -10.30
CA GLY A 321 20.15 -3.12 -10.88
C GLY A 321 19.23 -2.43 -11.91
N LYS A 322 18.58 -3.22 -12.78
CA LYS A 322 17.57 -2.73 -13.72
C LYS A 322 16.34 -2.17 -13.01
N LEU A 323 15.94 -2.74 -11.87
CA LEU A 323 14.82 -2.24 -11.07
C LEU A 323 15.11 -0.85 -10.53
N ALA A 324 16.29 -0.66 -9.94
CA ALA A 324 16.72 0.66 -9.48
C ALA A 324 16.77 1.68 -10.63
N ALA A 325 17.32 1.29 -11.79
CA ALA A 325 17.40 2.16 -12.97
C ALA A 325 16.00 2.52 -13.51
N LEU A 326 15.08 1.56 -13.57
CA LEU A 326 13.70 1.76 -14.00
C LEU A 326 12.96 2.75 -13.08
N ILE A 327 13.05 2.55 -11.76
CA ILE A 327 12.42 3.45 -10.77
C ILE A 327 12.93 4.88 -10.94
N ARG A 328 14.25 5.08 -11.06
CA ARG A 328 14.83 6.41 -11.31
C ARG A 328 14.36 7.02 -12.63
N LYS A 329 14.33 6.24 -13.71
CA LYS A 329 13.88 6.72 -15.03
C LYS A 329 12.42 7.17 -14.96
N ILE A 330 11.55 6.39 -14.32
CA ILE A 330 10.15 6.74 -14.10
C ILE A 330 10.06 8.07 -13.32
N ILE A 331 10.75 8.20 -12.18
CA ILE A 331 10.72 9.43 -11.37
C ILE A 331 11.19 10.64 -12.18
N GLY A 332 12.28 10.50 -12.96
CA GLY A 332 12.78 11.57 -13.83
C GLY A 332 11.75 12.04 -14.84
N ILE A 333 11.12 11.09 -15.56
CA ILE A 333 10.07 11.39 -16.54
C ILE A 333 8.88 12.12 -15.88
N VAL A 334 8.41 11.64 -14.73
CA VAL A 334 7.28 12.27 -14.03
C VAL A 334 7.65 13.68 -13.56
N LYS A 335 8.87 13.87 -13.05
CA LYS A 335 9.37 15.18 -12.60
C LYS A 335 9.48 16.17 -13.76
N GLU A 336 9.99 15.72 -14.91
CA GLU A 336 10.10 16.54 -16.13
C GLU A 336 8.74 16.93 -16.71
N GLY A 337 7.74 16.05 -16.63
CA GLY A 337 6.38 16.33 -17.12
C GLY A 337 5.42 16.92 -16.09
N GLY A 338 5.91 17.72 -15.14
CA GLY A 338 5.06 18.50 -14.25
C GLY A 338 4.73 17.87 -12.90
N GLY A 339 5.35 16.74 -12.55
CA GLY A 339 5.33 16.17 -11.21
C GLY A 339 4.17 15.23 -10.90
N SER A 340 3.30 14.90 -11.86
CA SER A 340 2.26 13.87 -11.68
C SER A 340 2.04 13.08 -12.97
N ALA A 341 1.95 11.77 -12.86
CA ALA A 341 1.68 10.89 -13.99
C ALA A 341 0.99 9.59 -13.57
N THR A 342 0.27 9.01 -14.53
CA THR A 342 -0.23 7.64 -14.43
C THR A 342 0.67 6.73 -15.25
N VAL A 343 1.32 5.77 -14.59
CA VAL A 343 2.19 4.79 -15.20
C VAL A 343 1.40 3.51 -15.45
N ASN A 344 1.21 3.17 -16.72
CA ASN A 344 0.60 1.92 -17.15
C ASN A 344 1.68 0.96 -17.62
N VAL A 345 1.70 -0.24 -17.07
CA VAL A 345 2.64 -1.28 -17.47
C VAL A 345 1.89 -2.33 -18.25
N VAL A 346 2.25 -2.47 -19.53
CA VAL A 346 1.65 -3.44 -20.44
C VAL A 346 2.60 -4.61 -20.61
N LEU A 347 2.17 -5.80 -20.17
CA LEU A 347 2.97 -7.02 -20.22
C LEU A 347 2.58 -7.96 -21.39
N SER A 348 1.60 -7.59 -22.21
CA SER A 348 1.11 -8.37 -23.35
C SER A 348 1.57 -7.80 -24.71
N GLY A 349 2.15 -8.65 -25.57
CA GLY A 349 2.64 -8.28 -26.91
C GLY A 349 4.08 -7.74 -26.87
N ARG A 350 4.93 -8.11 -27.83
CA ARG A 350 6.27 -7.51 -27.92
C ARG A 350 6.16 -6.15 -28.64
N PRO A 351 6.80 -5.09 -28.12
CA PRO A 351 7.58 -5.04 -26.86
C PRO A 351 6.70 -4.71 -25.64
N CYS A 352 6.97 -5.34 -24.48
CA CYS A 352 6.40 -4.90 -23.21
C CYS A 352 6.93 -3.49 -22.88
N SER A 353 6.05 -2.58 -22.47
CA SER A 353 6.42 -1.20 -22.18
C SER A 353 5.74 -0.63 -20.95
N VAL A 354 6.40 0.38 -20.39
CA VAL A 354 5.90 1.25 -19.33
C VAL A 354 5.55 2.58 -19.98
N GLY A 355 4.27 2.90 -20.07
CA GLY A 355 3.78 4.18 -20.57
C GLY A 355 3.48 5.13 -19.42
N ALA A 356 4.16 6.28 -19.36
CA ALA A 356 3.78 7.37 -18.48
C ALA A 356 2.79 8.29 -19.21
N LEU A 357 1.63 8.53 -18.62
CA LEU A 357 0.58 9.38 -19.16
C LEU A 357 0.41 10.62 -18.27
N GLN A 358 0.31 11.80 -18.89
CA GLN A 358 0.07 13.03 -18.14
C GLN A 358 -1.39 13.10 -17.67
N ALA A 359 -1.59 13.53 -16.44
CA ALA A 359 -2.93 13.81 -15.92
C ALA A 359 -3.56 14.97 -16.72
N PRO A 360 -4.85 14.90 -17.12
CA PRO A 360 -5.50 16.00 -17.84
C PRO A 360 -5.57 17.27 -17.00
N ASP A 361 -5.26 18.43 -17.60
CA ASP A 361 -5.18 19.73 -16.89
C ASP A 361 -6.51 20.24 -16.29
N ASP A 362 -7.67 19.70 -16.71
CA ASP A 362 -9.02 20.22 -16.36
C ASP A 362 -10.07 19.15 -16.01
N VAL A 363 -9.65 17.91 -15.71
CA VAL A 363 -10.59 16.88 -15.21
C VAL A 363 -10.47 16.86 -13.69
N PRO A 364 -11.57 17.03 -12.90
CA PRO A 364 -11.51 16.72 -11.49
C PRO A 364 -11.02 15.29 -11.40
N ALA A 365 -9.83 15.15 -10.83
CA ALA A 365 -9.18 13.87 -10.71
C ALA A 365 -10.19 12.84 -10.17
N PRO A 366 -10.17 11.59 -10.67
CA PRO A 366 -11.17 10.60 -10.30
C PRO A 366 -11.24 10.55 -8.76
N ALA A 367 -12.40 10.27 -8.17
CA ALA A 367 -12.65 10.57 -6.75
C ALA A 367 -11.59 9.99 -5.75
N ASN A 368 -10.76 9.05 -6.21
CA ASN A 368 -9.59 8.44 -5.59
C ASN A 368 -8.25 9.21 -5.73
N VAL A 369 -8.19 10.32 -6.45
CA VAL A 369 -6.98 11.11 -6.77
C VAL A 369 -7.24 12.57 -6.42
N LYS A 370 -7.60 12.90 -5.17
CA LYS A 370 -7.43 14.29 -4.75
C LYS A 370 -5.93 14.56 -4.73
N HIS A 371 -5.46 15.62 -5.41
CA HIS A 371 -4.06 16.07 -5.39
C HIS A 371 -3.42 15.81 -4.03
N PHE A 372 -2.31 15.07 -3.97
CA PHE A 372 -1.66 14.68 -2.71
C PHE A 372 -1.16 15.88 -1.90
N SER A 373 -1.13 17.08 -2.49
CA SER A 373 -1.01 18.33 -1.76
C SER A 373 -2.04 18.43 -0.63
N ARG A 374 -3.25 17.85 -0.76
CA ARG A 374 -4.22 17.73 0.34
C ARG A 374 -3.83 16.70 1.40
N GLU A 375 -3.24 15.56 1.04
CA GLU A 375 -2.81 14.53 2.00
C GLU A 375 -1.73 15.06 2.96
N LEU A 376 -0.82 15.91 2.47
CA LEU A 376 0.16 16.62 3.31
C LEU A 376 -0.45 17.82 4.06
N VAL A 377 -1.53 18.41 3.55
CA VAL A 377 -2.23 19.58 4.16
C VAL A 377 -3.15 19.18 5.31
N TYR A 378 -3.62 17.93 5.41
CA TYR A 378 -4.46 17.45 6.51
C TYR A 378 -3.68 16.97 7.77
N LEU A 379 -2.38 17.28 7.85
CA LEU A 379 -1.58 17.12 9.07
C LEU A 379 -1.86 18.29 10.04
N ASP A 380 -2.93 18.19 10.83
CA ASP A 380 -3.32 19.17 11.87
C ASP A 380 -2.98 18.66 13.30
N PRO A 381 -2.92 19.49 14.36
CA PRO A 381 -1.75 20.24 14.76
C PRO A 381 -1.47 20.00 16.26
N VAL A 382 -0.49 19.16 16.57
CA VAL A 382 0.46 19.55 17.62
C VAL A 382 1.62 20.24 16.90
N THR A 383 1.20 21.33 16.24
CA THR A 383 1.89 22.56 15.82
C THR A 383 3.14 22.48 14.92
N VAL A 384 2.91 22.71 13.62
CA VAL A 384 3.75 23.50 12.69
C VAL A 384 5.20 23.04 12.48
N VAL A 385 5.41 22.09 11.55
CA VAL A 385 6.75 21.89 10.94
C VAL A 385 6.67 21.69 9.41
N ILE A 386 5.60 21.10 8.86
CA ILE A 386 5.51 20.89 7.41
C ILE A 386 4.88 22.08 6.69
N ARG A 387 3.95 22.80 7.35
CA ARG A 387 3.34 24.03 6.78
C ARG A 387 4.36 25.17 6.64
N ASP A 388 5.23 25.39 7.64
CA ASP A 388 6.27 26.43 7.58
C ASP A 388 7.48 26.04 6.71
N ALA A 389 7.81 24.74 6.63
CA ALA A 389 8.84 24.26 5.72
C ALA A 389 8.43 24.35 4.23
N LEU A 390 7.12 24.37 3.92
CA LEU A 390 6.61 24.53 2.55
C LEU A 390 6.08 25.93 2.21
N LEU A 391 5.57 26.72 3.16
CA LEU A 391 5.13 28.09 2.89
C LEU A 391 6.28 29.08 2.68
N HIS A 392 7.46 28.83 3.23
CA HIS A 392 8.67 29.58 2.87
C HIS A 392 9.14 29.32 1.42
N LEU A 393 8.61 28.30 0.73
CA LEU A 393 8.97 27.96 -0.65
C LEU A 393 8.05 28.59 -1.71
N LEU A 394 6.99 29.29 -1.33
CA LEU A 394 6.07 29.96 -2.27
C LEU A 394 6.32 31.47 -2.44
N HIS A 395 7.25 32.05 -1.67
CA HIS A 395 7.63 33.46 -1.76
C HIS A 395 9.16 33.65 -1.84
N ASP A 396 9.79 33.05 -2.85
CA ASP A 396 11.05 33.57 -3.39
C ASP A 396 10.89 33.76 -4.89
N LYS A 397 10.17 34.82 -5.26
CA LYS A 397 10.38 35.45 -6.55
C LYS A 397 11.62 36.33 -6.42
N PRO A 398 12.62 36.24 -7.29
CA PRO A 398 13.69 37.23 -7.30
C PRO A 398 13.07 38.57 -7.71
N VAL A 399 12.93 39.47 -6.75
CA VAL A 399 12.62 40.88 -7.02
C VAL A 399 13.90 41.48 -7.60
N PHE A 400 13.91 41.70 -8.91
CA PHE A 400 14.89 42.56 -9.55
C PHE A 400 14.72 43.99 -8.99
N HIS A 401 15.63 44.41 -8.11
CA HIS A 401 15.75 45.81 -7.74
C HIS A 401 16.48 46.57 -8.86
N ARG A 402 15.74 47.41 -9.59
CA ARG A 402 16.30 48.60 -10.25
C ARG A 402 16.35 49.74 -9.22
N PRO A 403 17.43 50.53 -9.14
CA PRO A 403 17.46 51.70 -8.28
C PRO A 403 16.75 52.86 -8.98
N ALA A 404 15.85 53.55 -8.27
CA ALA A 404 15.35 54.86 -8.66
C ALA A 404 15.40 55.78 -7.44
N GLY A 405 15.99 56.96 -7.65
CA GLY A 405 16.29 57.97 -6.63
C GLY A 405 15.08 58.69 -6.02
N PRO A 406 15.34 59.71 -5.19
CA PRO A 406 14.35 60.26 -4.28
C PRO A 406 13.58 61.44 -4.89
N CYS A 407 12.28 61.54 -4.62
CA CYS A 407 11.53 62.79 -4.75
C CYS A 407 10.41 62.88 -3.70
N HIS A 408 10.24 64.10 -3.20
CA HIS A 408 9.43 64.53 -2.07
C HIS A 408 7.94 64.77 -2.39
N HIS A 409 7.16 64.84 -1.31
CA HIS A 409 6.01 65.74 -1.03
C HIS A 409 4.54 65.37 -1.36
N MET A 410 3.77 65.30 -0.26
CA MET A 410 2.47 65.96 0.06
C MET A 410 1.10 65.50 -0.49
N ASN A 411 0.21 65.27 0.50
CA ASN A 411 -1.18 65.72 0.67
C ASN A 411 -2.39 64.93 0.08
N SER A 412 -3.19 64.41 1.03
CA SER A 412 -4.66 64.47 1.22
C SER A 412 -5.62 64.41 0.02
N PHE A 413 -6.67 63.56 0.10
CA PHE A 413 -8.09 63.98 0.20
C PHE A 413 -9.05 62.78 0.28
N THR A 414 -10.27 63.08 0.72
CA THR A 414 -11.38 62.31 1.30
C THR A 414 -12.26 61.47 0.35
N LEU A 415 -12.91 60.43 0.91
CA LEU A 415 -14.04 59.67 0.37
C LEU A 415 -15.41 60.33 0.68
N PRO A 416 -16.46 59.98 -0.09
CA PRO A 416 -17.80 59.83 0.48
C PRO A 416 -18.51 58.52 0.09
N ALA A 417 -19.32 57.99 1.03
CA ALA A 417 -20.40 57.03 0.78
C ALA A 417 -21.66 57.76 0.24
N PRO A 418 -22.76 57.11 -0.24
CA PRO A 418 -23.69 56.41 0.68
C PRO A 418 -24.68 55.34 0.12
N LYS A 419 -25.36 54.67 1.08
CA LYS A 419 -26.80 54.32 1.19
C LYS A 419 -27.40 53.01 0.62
N ALA A 420 -28.34 52.53 1.44
CA ALA A 420 -29.08 51.27 1.49
C ALA A 420 -30.44 51.29 0.78
N LEU A 421 -31.08 50.12 0.58
CA LEU A 421 -32.50 49.81 0.92
C LEU A 421 -32.94 48.39 0.46
N LEU A 422 -33.71 47.73 1.32
CA LEU A 422 -34.54 46.50 1.19
C LEU A 422 -36.02 46.91 0.80
N PRO A 423 -37.07 46.03 0.70
CA PRO A 423 -37.19 44.55 0.60
C PRO A 423 -38.29 44.01 -0.39
N ALA A 424 -38.40 42.67 -0.44
CA ALA A 424 -39.60 41.78 -0.53
C ALA A 424 -40.44 41.65 -1.82
N ALA A 425 -40.64 40.38 -2.25
CA ALA A 425 -41.96 39.79 -2.58
C ALA A 425 -41.88 38.26 -2.71
N ALA A 426 -42.91 37.58 -2.20
CA ALA A 426 -43.11 36.13 -2.25
C ALA A 426 -44.31 35.78 -3.13
N THR A 427 -44.28 34.66 -3.86
CA THR A 427 -45.52 34.01 -4.32
C THR A 427 -45.40 32.48 -4.37
N ARG A 428 -46.46 31.86 -3.85
CA ARG A 428 -46.77 30.42 -3.72
C ARG A 428 -46.78 29.66 -5.05
N CYS A 429 -46.55 28.34 -5.00
CA CYS A 429 -47.21 27.41 -5.91
C CYS A 429 -47.60 26.10 -5.20
N THR A 430 -48.71 25.52 -5.65
CA THR A 430 -49.60 24.58 -4.95
C THR A 430 -49.34 23.10 -5.22
N ARG A 431 -49.73 22.29 -4.22
CA ARG A 431 -49.88 20.81 -4.18
C ARG A 431 -50.75 20.22 -5.32
N ARG A 432 -50.39 19.04 -5.85
CA ARG A 432 -51.30 17.86 -5.97
C ARG A 432 -50.57 16.55 -6.31
N LYS A 433 -50.95 15.49 -5.58
CA LYS A 433 -50.58 14.06 -5.75
C LYS A 433 -51.42 13.40 -6.87
N ARG A 434 -50.86 12.38 -7.55
CA ARG A 434 -51.54 11.13 -8.00
C ARG A 434 -50.46 10.08 -8.39
N GLY A 435 -50.68 8.81 -7.99
CA GLY A 435 -49.81 7.66 -8.26
C GLY A 435 -50.10 6.96 -9.61
N PRO A 436 -49.91 5.62 -9.72
CA PRO A 436 -48.71 5.01 -10.27
C PRO A 436 -48.95 4.33 -11.64
N CYS A 437 -47.89 4.16 -12.46
CA CYS A 437 -47.93 3.32 -13.67
C CYS A 437 -46.72 2.38 -13.73
N ARG A 438 -47.02 1.08 -13.88
CA ARG A 438 -46.09 0.02 -14.28
C ARG A 438 -45.74 0.19 -15.76
N LEU A 439 -44.48 -0.08 -16.12
CA LEU A 439 -44.12 -0.53 -17.47
C LEU A 439 -42.92 -1.46 -17.38
N ALA A 440 -43.17 -2.72 -17.73
CA ALA A 440 -42.16 -3.73 -17.99
C ALA A 440 -41.44 -3.41 -19.30
N ARG A 441 -40.12 -3.54 -19.33
CA ARG A 441 -39.37 -3.86 -20.55
C ARG A 441 -38.26 -4.85 -20.23
N THR A 442 -38.39 -5.97 -20.91
CA THR A 442 -37.48 -7.09 -21.12
C THR A 442 -36.11 -6.63 -21.66
N VAL A 443 -35.03 -7.12 -21.06
CA VAL A 443 -33.70 -7.18 -21.70
C VAL A 443 -33.17 -8.60 -21.51
N ARG A 444 -32.78 -9.20 -22.64
CA ARG A 444 -32.25 -10.57 -22.76
C ARG A 444 -30.87 -10.70 -22.09
N PRO A 445 -30.53 -11.89 -21.55
CA PRO A 445 -29.24 -12.14 -20.93
C PRO A 445 -28.11 -12.30 -21.97
N TYR A 446 -26.96 -11.71 -21.66
CA TYR A 446 -25.70 -11.84 -22.38
C TYR A 446 -25.10 -13.23 -22.11
N VAL A 447 -24.67 -13.90 -23.17
CA VAL A 447 -24.07 -15.24 -23.18
C VAL A 447 -22.59 -15.14 -22.80
N PRO A 448 -22.09 -15.86 -21.79
CA PRO A 448 -20.65 -15.97 -21.55
C PRO A 448 -20.03 -17.02 -22.50
N CYS A 449 -18.98 -16.62 -23.20
CA CYS A 449 -18.17 -17.50 -24.04
C CYS A 449 -17.55 -18.64 -23.20
N ARG A 450 -17.86 -19.88 -23.61
CA ARG A 450 -17.14 -21.12 -23.24
C ARG A 450 -15.66 -20.94 -23.60
N GLY A 451 -14.68 -21.31 -22.79
CA GLY A 451 -14.50 -22.64 -22.19
C GLY A 451 -13.70 -23.51 -23.15
N SER A 452 -12.38 -23.30 -23.23
CA SER A 452 -11.45 -24.17 -23.95
C SER A 452 -11.08 -25.37 -23.07
N THR A 453 -11.83 -26.45 -23.24
CA THR A 453 -11.47 -27.80 -22.79
C THR A 453 -10.53 -28.44 -23.82
N TRP A 454 -9.38 -28.96 -23.39
CA TRP A 454 -8.65 -30.02 -24.12
C TRP A 454 -8.35 -31.20 -23.18
N PRO A 455 -8.32 -32.43 -23.71
CA PRO A 455 -8.62 -33.62 -22.94
C PRO A 455 -7.39 -34.29 -22.33
N TYR A 456 -7.70 -34.98 -21.25
CA TYR A 456 -6.95 -36.00 -20.56
C TYR A 456 -6.39 -37.06 -21.54
N ARG A 457 -5.09 -37.35 -21.47
CA ARG A 457 -4.49 -38.58 -22.01
C ARG A 457 -3.89 -39.40 -20.86
N ASP A 458 -4.34 -40.65 -20.84
CA ASP A 458 -3.87 -41.79 -20.05
C ASP A 458 -2.46 -42.23 -20.50
N PRO A 459 -1.50 -42.50 -19.59
CA PRO A 459 -0.26 -43.17 -19.96
C PRO A 459 -0.24 -44.60 -19.40
N SER A 460 -0.78 -45.53 -20.18
CA SER A 460 -0.30 -46.91 -20.21
C SER A 460 0.47 -47.14 -21.52
N ARG A 461 1.79 -46.97 -21.45
CA ARG A 461 2.89 -47.59 -22.24
C ARG A 461 4.09 -46.67 -22.36
#